data_AF-A0AAV0DHH9-F1
#
_entry.id   AF-A0AAV0DHH9-F1
#
_cell.length_a   1.000
_cell.length_b   1.000
_cell.length_c   1.000
_cell.angle_alpha   90.00
_cell.angle_beta   90.00
_cell.angle_gamma   90.00
#
_symmetry.space_group_name_H-M   'P 1'
#
loop_
_entity.id
_entity.type
_entity.pdbx_description
1 polymer ?
#
loop_
_entity_poly.entity_id
_entity_poly.type
_entity_poly.pdbx_seq_one_letter_code
_entity_poly.pdbx_strand_id
1 'polypeptide(L)'
;MQLHMDVNIDDAGVKESLVERLKCSTRQKRYKLHLHYKKFQTLELAKSNKPSSYPDQNNWELLCDYFATDKFKKSSIANTENRKLVRAPHISSRKSFTVRRLEIVS
;
A
#
# COMPACT_ATOMS: atom_id res chain seq x y z
N MET A 1 -17.45 22.16 -14.77
CA MET A 1 -16.17 22.84 -14.46
C MET A 1 -15.07 21.81 -14.63
N GLN A 2 -14.32 21.86 -15.73
CA GLN A 2 -13.26 20.89 -16.03
C GLN A 2 -11.97 21.44 -15.41
N LEU A 3 -11.54 20.84 -14.29
CA LEU A 3 -10.26 21.17 -13.68
C LEU A 3 -9.14 20.63 -14.57
N HIS A 4 -8.56 21.51 -15.37
CA HIS A 4 -7.32 21.24 -16.07
C HIS A 4 -6.18 21.42 -15.06
N MET A 5 -5.67 20.31 -14.53
CA MET A 5 -4.49 20.29 -13.67
C MET A 5 -3.29 19.89 -14.53
N ASP A 6 -2.66 20.87 -15.17
CA ASP A 6 -1.36 20.66 -15.81
C ASP A 6 -0.31 20.48 -14.72
N VAL A 7 -0.02 19.23 -14.41
CA VAL A 7 1.06 18.88 -13.50
C VAL A 7 2.35 18.95 -14.30
N ASN A 8 3.21 19.94 -13.99
CA ASN A 8 4.54 20.00 -14.56
C ASN A 8 5.39 18.84 -14.02
N ILE A 9 5.48 17.75 -14.78
CA ILE A 9 6.21 16.52 -14.43
C ILE A 9 7.74 16.74 -14.51
N ASP A 10 8.19 17.78 -15.21
CA ASP A 10 9.61 18.10 -15.36
C ASP A 10 10.18 18.80 -14.12
N ASP A 11 9.32 19.35 -13.25
CA ASP A 11 9.74 19.83 -11.94
C ASP A 11 10.17 18.64 -11.05
N ALA A 12 11.40 18.72 -10.55
CA ALA A 12 12.00 17.65 -9.75
C ALA A 12 11.20 17.34 -8.47
N GLY A 13 10.69 18.37 -7.78
CA GLY A 13 9.91 18.21 -6.55
C GLY A 13 8.55 17.57 -6.81
N VAL A 14 7.90 17.92 -7.92
CA VAL A 14 6.66 17.29 -8.37
C VAL A 14 6.91 15.82 -8.73
N LYS A 15 7.97 15.52 -9.46
CA LYS A 15 8.34 14.15 -9.85
C LYS A 15 8.61 13.27 -8.63
N GLU A 16 9.39 13.75 -7.67
CA GLU A 16 9.66 13.03 -6.42
C GLU A 16 8.37 12.76 -5.64
N SER A 17 7.51 13.78 -5.52
CA SER A 17 6.23 13.65 -4.84
C SER A 17 5.32 12.62 -5.49
N LEU A 18 5.28 12.59 -6.83
CA LEU A 18 4.52 11.58 -7.58
C LEU A 18 5.08 10.18 -7.36
N VAL A 19 6.40 10.01 -7.45
CA VAL A 19 7.07 8.74 -7.21
C VAL A 19 6.78 8.23 -5.80
N GLU A 20 6.86 9.08 -4.78
CA GLU A 20 6.54 8.69 -3.40
C GLU A 20 5.07 8.28 -3.23
N ARG A 21 4.14 9.00 -3.85
CA ARG A 21 2.71 8.63 -3.84
C ARG A 21 2.48 7.29 -4.55
N LEU A 22 3.12 7.06 -5.69
CA LEU A 22 3.04 5.80 -6.42
C LEU A 22 3.64 4.63 -5.63
N LYS A 23 4.80 4.82 -4.99
CA LYS A 23 5.39 3.82 -4.06
C LYS A 23 4.44 3.49 -2.91
N CYS A 24 3.79 4.50 -2.33
CA CYS A 24 2.83 4.28 -1.25
C CYS A 24 1.59 3.51 -1.73
N SER A 25 1.01 3.92 -2.87
CA SER A 25 -0.16 3.29 -3.46
C SER A 25 0.11 1.83 -3.85
N THR A 26 1.24 1.57 -4.53
CA THR A 26 1.65 0.21 -4.92
C THR A 26 1.89 -0.68 -3.70
N ARG A 27 2.52 -0.17 -2.64
CA ARG A 27 2.69 -0.90 -1.37
C ARG A 27 1.36 -1.25 -0.71
N GLN A 28 0.41 -0.31 -0.66
CA GLN A 28 -0.92 -0.56 -0.11
C GLN A 28 -1.69 -1.60 -0.95
N LYS A 29 -1.62 -1.50 -2.29
CA LYS A 29 -2.23 -2.48 -3.20
C LYS A 29 -1.65 -3.88 -2.96
N ARG A 30 -0.33 -4.01 -2.90
CA ARG A 30 0.36 -5.29 -2.61
C ARG A 30 -0.02 -5.85 -1.24
N TYR A 31 -0.17 -5.01 -0.23
CA TYR A 31 -0.62 -5.44 1.10
C TYR A 31 -2.04 -6.05 1.05
N LYS A 32 -2.99 -5.39 0.36
CA LYS A 32 -4.35 -5.93 0.19
C LYS A 32 -4.36 -7.28 -0.54
N LEU A 33 -3.52 -7.43 -1.56
CA LEU A 33 -3.35 -8.70 -2.29
C LEU A 33 -2.74 -9.78 -1.40
N HIS A 34 -1.75 -9.45 -0.57
CA HIS A 34 -1.19 -10.38 0.39
C HIS A 34 -2.20 -10.81 1.46
N LEU A 35 -3.08 -9.91 1.92
CA LEU A 35 -4.17 -10.27 2.82
C LEU A 35 -5.14 -11.28 2.19
N HIS A 36 -5.43 -11.14 0.88
CA HIS A 36 -6.23 -12.11 0.15
C HIS A 36 -5.50 -13.45 0.02
N TYR A 37 -4.22 -13.43 -0.36
CA TYR A 37 -3.36 -14.62 -0.42
C TYR A 37 -3.37 -15.43 0.88
N LYS A 38 -3.27 -14.76 2.04
CA LYS A 38 -3.24 -15.41 3.36
C LYS A 38 -4.52 -16.17 3.74
N LYS A 39 -5.62 -16.01 3.00
CA LYS A 39 -6.87 -16.77 3.25
C LYS A 39 -6.75 -18.23 2.84
N PHE A 40 -5.79 -18.57 1.99
CA PHE A 40 -5.60 -19.91 1.45
C PHE A 40 -4.44 -20.61 2.16
N GLN A 41 -4.63 -21.90 2.43
CA GLN A 41 -3.64 -22.70 3.17
C GLN A 41 -2.47 -23.15 2.31
N THR A 42 -2.70 -23.35 1.00
CA THR A 42 -1.69 -23.84 0.05
C THR A 42 -1.47 -22.85 -1.08
N LEU A 43 -0.28 -22.88 -1.67
CA LEU A 43 0.10 -22.02 -2.79
C LEU A 43 -0.79 -22.25 -4.01
N GLU A 44 -1.04 -23.51 -4.35
CA GLU A 44 -1.88 -23.89 -5.49
C GLU A 44 -3.32 -23.37 -5.35
N LEU A 45 -3.91 -23.49 -4.15
CA LEU A 45 -5.22 -22.91 -3.88
C LEU A 45 -5.19 -21.38 -4.01
N ALA A 46 -4.13 -20.73 -3.52
CA ALA A 46 -4.01 -19.28 -3.65
C ALA A 46 -3.92 -18.83 -5.12
N LYS A 47 -3.13 -19.54 -5.95
CA LYS A 47 -2.99 -19.27 -7.39
C LYS A 47 -4.31 -19.37 -8.13
N SER A 48 -5.07 -20.43 -7.89
CA SER A 48 -6.39 -20.63 -8.50
C SER A 48 -7.46 -19.63 -8.04
N ASN A 49 -7.26 -18.97 -6.89
CA ASN A 49 -8.23 -18.05 -6.30
C ASN A 49 -7.81 -16.58 -6.41
N LYS A 50 -7.70 -16.08 -7.65
CA LYS A 50 -7.42 -14.66 -7.93
C LYS A 50 -8.55 -13.75 -7.42
N PRO A 51 -8.23 -12.59 -6.80
CA PRO A 51 -9.24 -11.57 -6.51
C PRO A 51 -9.95 -11.11 -7.79
N SER A 52 -11.27 -10.94 -7.74
CA SER A 52 -12.05 -10.41 -8.88
C SER A 52 -11.55 -9.02 -9.33
N SER A 53 -11.12 -8.19 -8.38
CA SER A 53 -10.58 -6.85 -8.64
C SER A 53 -9.17 -6.84 -9.25
N TYR A 54 -8.48 -7.98 -9.32
CA TYR A 54 -7.16 -8.06 -9.92
C TYR A 54 -7.31 -8.55 -11.37
N PRO A 55 -6.84 -7.79 -12.37
CA PRO A 55 -7.21 -8.05 -13.76
C PRO A 55 -6.49 -9.25 -14.38
N ASP A 56 -5.27 -9.56 -13.94
CA ASP A 56 -4.41 -10.52 -14.64
C ASP A 56 -4.05 -11.73 -13.76
N GLN A 57 -4.29 -12.93 -14.31
CA GLN A 57 -4.01 -14.20 -13.66
C GLN A 57 -2.52 -14.51 -13.60
N ASN A 58 -1.77 -14.27 -14.68
CA ASN A 58 -0.34 -14.59 -14.72
C ASN A 58 0.43 -13.74 -13.70
N ASN A 59 0.13 -12.44 -13.66
CA ASN A 59 0.69 -11.54 -12.64
C ASN A 59 0.26 -11.92 -11.21
N TRP A 60 -0.94 -12.47 -11.01
CA TRP A 60 -1.37 -12.96 -9.70
C TRP A 60 -0.56 -14.17 -9.26
N GLU A 61 -0.31 -15.12 -10.16
CA GLU A 61 0.50 -16.31 -9.88
C GLU A 61 1.94 -15.94 -9.51
N LEU A 62 2.55 -15.01 -10.24
CA LEU A 62 3.87 -14.47 -9.92
C LEU A 62 3.90 -13.79 -8.54
N LEU A 63 2.81 -13.11 -8.15
CA LEU A 63 2.70 -12.52 -6.81
C LEU A 63 2.56 -13.58 -5.72
N CYS A 64 1.78 -14.64 -5.96
CA CYS A 64 1.66 -15.77 -5.06
C CYS A 64 3.02 -16.44 -4.83
N ASP A 65 3.78 -16.69 -5.91
CA ASP A 65 5.14 -17.24 -5.83
C ASP A 65 6.05 -16.31 -5.03
N TYR A 66 5.99 -15.01 -5.31
CA TYR A 66 6.73 -14.00 -4.55
C TYR A 66 6.39 -14.03 -3.05
N PHE A 67 5.11 -14.11 -2.69
CA PHE A 67 4.68 -14.20 -1.28
C PHE A 67 5.09 -15.52 -0.61
N ALA A 68 5.21 -16.60 -1.38
CA ALA A 68 5.69 -17.89 -0.89
C ALA A 68 7.20 -17.90 -0.61
N THR A 69 7.98 -16.98 -1.19
CA THR A 69 9.43 -16.91 -0.98
C THR A 69 9.80 -16.70 0.49
N ASP A 70 10.87 -17.38 0.93
CA ASP A 70 11.38 -17.24 2.30
C ASP A 70 11.82 -15.83 2.62
N LYS A 71 12.40 -15.13 1.64
CA LYS A 71 12.80 -13.73 1.77
C LYS A 71 11.61 -12.86 2.18
N PHE A 72 10.48 -13.00 1.48
CA PHE A 72 9.28 -12.24 1.79
C PHE A 72 8.69 -12.63 3.16
N LYS A 73 8.59 -13.93 3.45
CA LYS A 73 8.08 -14.42 4.74
C LYS A 73 8.90 -13.88 5.92
N LYS A 74 10.24 -13.96 5.85
CA LYS A 74 11.15 -13.42 6.88
C LYS A 74 10.92 -11.93 7.12
N SER A 75 10.87 -11.13 6.04
CA SER A 75 10.59 -9.70 6.15
C SER A 75 9.19 -9.41 6.70
N SER A 76 8.18 -10.19 6.31
CA SER A 76 6.80 -10.01 6.80
C SER A 76 6.67 -10.32 8.30
N ILE A 77 7.35 -11.36 8.78
CA ILE A 77 7.38 -11.74 10.20
C ILE A 77 8.06 -10.64 11.01
N ALA A 78 9.29 -10.25 10.62
CA ALA A 78 10.04 -9.20 11.29
C ALA A 78 9.27 -7.86 11.33
N ASN A 79 8.61 -7.47 10.22
CA ASN A 79 7.80 -6.26 10.20
C ASN A 79 6.59 -6.33 11.15
N THR A 80 6.00 -7.52 11.29
CA THR A 80 4.87 -7.74 12.20
C THR A 80 5.33 -7.64 13.66
N GLU A 81 6.48 -8.22 13.99
CA GLU A 81 7.11 -8.13 15.31
C GLU A 81 7.50 -6.69 15.64
N ASN A 82 8.16 -5.99 14.71
CA ASN A 82 8.52 -4.58 14.87
C ASN A 82 7.28 -3.72 15.11
N ARG A 83 6.16 -4.00 14.44
CA ARG A 83 4.89 -3.29 14.65
C ARG A 83 4.32 -3.48 16.06
N LYS A 84 4.53 -4.64 16.71
CA LYS A 84 4.12 -4.87 18.11
C LYS A 84 4.92 -4.03 19.10
N LEU A 85 6.16 -3.67 18.76
CA LEU A 85 7.03 -2.84 19.61
C LEU A 85 6.70 -1.34 19.54
N VAL A 86 5.90 -0.92 18.55
CA VAL A 86 5.46 0.48 18.41
C VAL A 86 4.44 0.79 19.51
N ARG A 87 4.92 1.35 20.63
CA ARG A 87 4.11 1.65 21.84
C ARG A 87 3.07 2.75 21.63
N ALA A 88 3.39 3.74 20.81
CA ALA A 88 2.49 4.84 20.50
C ALA A 88 2.24 4.85 18.99
N PRO A 89 0.98 4.78 18.52
CA PRO A 89 0.71 5.10 17.12
C PRO A 89 1.23 6.51 16.85
N HIS A 90 1.85 6.73 15.70
CA HIS A 90 2.25 8.06 15.25
C HIS A 90 0.99 8.90 15.01
N ILE A 91 0.44 9.44 16.09
CA ILE A 91 -0.39 10.63 16.09
C ILE A 91 0.63 11.76 16.22
N SER A 92 1.36 12.02 15.13
CA SER A 92 1.97 13.35 14.98
C SER A 92 0.82 14.31 15.22
N SER A 93 1.00 15.21 16.18
CA SER A 93 0.07 16.16 16.79
C SER A 93 -0.58 17.15 15.80
N ARG A 94 -0.71 16.77 14.53
CA ARG A 94 -1.35 17.50 13.45
C ARG A 94 -2.83 17.17 13.48
N LYS A 95 -3.61 18.16 13.91
CA LYS A 95 -5.05 18.20 13.67
C LYS A 95 -5.31 17.99 12.18
N SER A 96 -6.37 17.26 11.83
CA SER A 96 -6.75 17.06 10.42
C SER A 96 -6.99 18.41 9.74
N PHE A 97 -6.85 18.47 8.41
CA PHE A 97 -7.08 19.71 7.66
C PHE A 97 -8.45 20.32 7.97
N THR A 98 -9.48 19.48 8.14
CA THR A 98 -10.83 19.90 8.53
C THR A 98 -10.86 20.63 9.87
N VAL A 99 -10.21 20.07 10.89
CA VAL A 99 -10.15 20.68 12.23
C VAL A 99 -9.40 22.02 12.18
N ARG A 100 -8.27 22.05 11.46
CA ARG A 100 -7.48 23.28 11.31
C ARG A 100 -8.22 24.36 10.54
N ARG A 101 -9.05 23.98 9.56
CA ARG A 101 -9.90 24.92 8.81
C ARG A 101 -11.00 25.51 9.70
N LEU A 102 -11.63 24.70 10.56
CA LEU A 102 -12.65 25.17 11.50
C LEU A 102 -12.07 26.16 12.52
N GLU A 103 -10.85 25.93 12.98
CA GLU A 103 -10.15 26.82 13.92
C GLU A 103 -9.76 28.19 13.31
N ILE A 104 -9.63 28.29 11.99
CA ILE A 104 -9.31 29.54 11.29
C ILE A 104 -10.59 30.36 11.01
N VAL A 105 -11.74 29.70 10.95
CA VAL A 105 -13.05 30.32 10.64
C VAL A 105 -13.81 30.69 11.93
N SER A 106 -13.31 30.26 13.09
CA SER A 106 -13.72 30.69 14.43
C SER A 106 -13.03 31.98 14.83
#